data_AF-A0A1N6SS78-F1
#
_entry.id   AF-A0A1N6SS78-F1
#
_cell.length_a   1.000
_cell.length_b   1.000
_cell.length_c   1.000
_cell.angle_alpha   90.00
_cell.angle_beta   90.00
_cell.angle_gamma   90.00
#
_symmetry.space_group_name_H-M   'P 1'
#
loop_
_entity.id
_entity.type
_entity.pdbx_description
1 polymer ?
#
loop_
_entity_poly.entity_id
_entity_poly.type
_entity_poly.pdbx_seq_one_letter_code
_entity_poly.pdbx_strand_id
1 'polypeptide(L)'
;MDKVFIRGLEVLSTIGVYDWEKEIRQKLVFDLEMGFDNRPAAATDDIALALDYATLSERIIQHATTQVVELVETMAEQVATLVLADARVQWVRVTLTKPGAVSQASGVGVEILRHRTPSVSEAS
;
A
#
# COMPACT_ATOMS: atom_id res chain seq x y z
N MET A 1 -18.12 -9.66 -0.37
CA MET A 1 -16.85 -9.40 -1.07
C MET A 1 -15.76 -9.57 -0.04
N ASP A 2 -14.82 -10.47 -0.30
CA ASP A 2 -13.75 -10.80 0.65
C ASP A 2 -12.64 -9.75 0.56
N LYS A 3 -11.71 -9.80 1.52
CA LYS A 3 -10.48 -9.00 1.47
C LYS A 3 -9.30 -9.75 2.03
N VAL A 4 -8.13 -9.43 1.51
CA VAL A 4 -6.84 -9.72 2.12
C VAL A 4 -6.34 -8.43 2.78
N PHE A 5 -5.71 -8.53 3.95
CA PHE A 5 -5.24 -7.36 4.68
C PHE A 5 -3.81 -7.53 5.18
N ILE A 6 -3.10 -6.40 5.27
CA ILE A 6 -1.80 -6.26 5.92
C ILE A 6 -1.98 -5.18 6.98
N ARG A 7 -1.49 -5.41 8.20
CA ARG A 7 -1.56 -4.42 9.29
C ARG A 7 -0.19 -4.15 9.88
N GLY A 8 0.10 -2.88 10.13
CA GLY A 8 1.32 -2.46 10.81
C GLY A 8 2.61 -2.79 10.06
N LEU A 9 2.60 -2.75 8.72
CA LEU A 9 3.82 -2.97 7.94
C LEU A 9 4.74 -1.77 8.11
N GLU A 10 5.80 -1.93 8.90
CA GLU A 10 6.75 -0.85 9.19
C GLU A 10 7.89 -0.81 8.17
N VAL A 11 8.20 0.37 7.65
CA VAL A 11 9.29 0.60 6.69
C VAL A 11 10.08 1.86 7.06
N LEU A 12 11.40 1.82 6.90
CA LEU A 12 12.27 2.99 7.04
C LEU A 12 12.47 3.68 5.69
N SER A 13 11.85 4.84 5.52
CA SER A 13 11.81 5.60 4.26
C SER A 13 12.43 6.98 4.41
N THR A 14 12.95 7.52 3.31
CA THR A 14 13.34 8.92 3.23
C THR A 14 12.15 9.72 2.71
N ILE A 15 11.50 10.49 3.59
CA ILE A 15 10.25 11.18 3.28
C ILE A 15 10.11 12.50 4.01
N GLY A 16 9.87 13.58 3.27
CA GLY A 16 9.65 14.89 3.86
C GLY A 16 9.91 16.05 2.93
N VAL A 17 9.36 17.21 3.30
CA VAL A 17 9.44 18.44 2.50
C VAL A 17 10.74 19.17 2.80
N TYR A 18 11.22 19.11 4.04
CA TYR A 18 12.42 19.84 4.45
C TYR A 18 13.69 19.08 4.08
N ASP A 19 14.76 19.80 3.73
CA ASP A 19 16.01 19.19 3.27
C ASP A 19 16.64 18.24 4.32
N TRP A 20 16.52 18.57 5.60
CA TRP A 20 17.02 17.70 6.68
C TRP A 20 16.27 16.36 6.74
N GLU A 21 15.01 16.29 6.31
CA GLU A 21 14.25 15.04 6.26
C GLU A 21 14.76 14.11 5.15
N LYS A 22 15.39 14.67 4.11
CA LYS A 22 15.97 13.92 2.99
C LYS A 22 17.27 13.22 3.37
N GLU A 23 17.89 13.63 4.48
CA GLU A 23 19.14 13.07 5.02
C GLU A 23 18.91 11.95 6.05
N ILE A 24 17.66 11.74 6.50
CA ILE A 24 17.34 10.75 7.53
C ILE A 24 16.32 9.71 7.03
N ARG A 25 16.30 8.58 7.74
CA ARG A 25 15.28 7.54 7.57
C ARG A 25 14.22 7.71 8.64
N GLN A 26 12.97 7.85 8.22
CA GLN A 26 11.80 7.97 9.09
C GLN A 26 10.94 6.72 8.96
N LYS A 27 10.30 6.34 10.06
CA LYS A 27 9.39 5.20 10.07
C LYS A 27 8.07 5.58 9.39
N LEU A 28 7.64 4.73 8.47
CA LEU A 28 6.31 4.70 7.90
C LEU A 28 5.63 3.41 8.32
N VAL A 29 4.32 3.46 8.55
CA VAL A 29 3.51 2.30 8.92
C VAL A 29 2.34 2.21 7.94
N PHE A 30 2.26 1.09 7.23
CA PHE A 30 1.21 0.83 6.25
C PHE A 30 0.20 -0.18 6.79
N ASP A 31 -1.08 0.17 6.68
CA ASP A 31 -2.19 -0.78 6.73
C ASP A 31 -2.84 -0.84 5.34
N LEU A 32 -3.04 -2.05 4.82
CA LEU A 32 -3.65 -2.28 3.52
C LEU A 32 -4.87 -3.19 3.65
N GLU A 33 -5.94 -2.83 2.96
CA GLU A 33 -7.07 -3.71 2.71
C GLU A 33 -7.28 -3.83 1.20
N MET A 34 -7.34 -5.06 0.70
CA MET A 34 -7.37 -5.34 -0.73
C MET A 34 -8.58 -6.20 -1.05
N GLY A 35 -9.46 -5.67 -1.89
CA GLY A 35 -10.62 -6.39 -2.39
C GLY A 35 -10.21 -7.51 -3.34
N PHE A 36 -10.39 -8.76 -2.92
CA PHE A 36 -9.98 -9.96 -3.65
C PHE A 36 -11.01 -11.08 -3.41
N ASP A 37 -11.26 -11.93 -4.41
CA ASP A 37 -12.16 -13.07 -4.27
C ASP A 37 -11.38 -14.28 -3.76
N ASN A 38 -11.56 -14.65 -2.49
CA ASN A 38 -10.82 -15.75 -1.88
C ASN A 38 -11.44 -17.13 -2.19
N ARG A 39 -12.65 -17.18 -2.75
CA ARG A 39 -13.39 -18.44 -2.96
C ARG A 39 -12.65 -19.45 -3.84
N PRO A 40 -12.00 -19.07 -4.97
CA PRO A 40 -11.26 -20.03 -5.79
C PRO A 40 -10.10 -20.68 -5.02
N ALA A 41 -9.29 -19.87 -4.32
CA ALA A 41 -8.19 -20.39 -3.50
C ALA A 41 -8.70 -21.31 -2.38
N ALA A 42 -9.77 -20.90 -1.69
CA ALA A 42 -10.35 -21.70 -0.60
C ALA A 42 -11.00 -23.01 -1.07
N ALA A 43 -11.51 -23.06 -2.30
CA ALA A 43 -12.13 -24.26 -2.86
C ALA A 43 -11.12 -25.37 -3.18
N THR A 44 -9.88 -25.01 -3.49
CA THR A 44 -8.85 -25.96 -3.95
C THR A 44 -7.61 -26.01 -3.07
N ASP A 45 -7.53 -25.16 -2.04
CA ASP A 45 -6.33 -24.97 -1.20
C ASP A 45 -5.07 -24.67 -2.03
N ASP A 46 -5.22 -23.89 -3.11
CA ASP A 46 -4.14 -23.58 -4.05
C ASP A 46 -3.65 -22.15 -3.86
N ILE A 47 -2.39 -22.02 -3.43
CA ILE A 47 -1.71 -20.73 -3.24
C ILE A 47 -1.58 -19.92 -4.53
N ALA A 48 -1.55 -20.57 -5.71
CA ALA A 48 -1.48 -19.88 -6.99
C ALA A 48 -2.76 -19.06 -7.28
N LEU A 49 -3.89 -19.46 -6.68
CA LEU A 49 -5.17 -18.76 -6.77
C LEU A 49 -5.34 -17.69 -5.69
N ALA A 50 -4.48 -17.68 -4.67
CA ALA A 50 -4.50 -16.68 -3.60
C ALA A 50 -3.79 -15.38 -4.02
N LEU A 51 -4.05 -14.31 -3.26
CA LEU A 51 -3.24 -13.10 -3.33
C LEU A 51 -2.00 -13.28 -2.45
N ASP A 52 -0.81 -13.29 -3.08
CA ASP A 52 0.46 -13.44 -2.37
C ASP A 52 0.84 -12.14 -1.63
N TYR A 53 0.39 -12.03 -0.39
CA TYR A 53 0.70 -10.90 0.49
C TYR A 53 2.17 -10.85 0.93
N ALA A 54 2.92 -11.95 0.86
CA ALA A 54 4.33 -11.97 1.23
C ALA A 54 5.16 -11.25 0.16
N THR A 55 5.02 -11.68 -1.09
CA THR A 55 5.65 -11.02 -2.25
C THR A 55 5.19 -9.56 -2.38
N LEU A 56 3.90 -9.29 -2.14
CA LEU A 56 3.40 -7.92 -2.17
C LEU A 56 4.01 -7.04 -1.07
N SER A 57 4.14 -7.55 0.16
CA SER A 57 4.77 -6.82 1.26
C SER A 57 6.23 -6.49 0.95
N GLU A 58 7.00 -7.45 0.41
CA GLU A 58 8.39 -7.22 -0.02
C GLU A 58 8.50 -6.13 -1.07
N ARG A 59 7.61 -6.13 -2.08
CA ARG A 59 7.56 -5.08 -3.10
C ARG A 59 7.25 -3.70 -2.51
N ILE A 60 6.31 -3.61 -1.56
CA ILE A 60 5.98 -2.36 -0.88
C ILE A 60 7.16 -1.87 -0.05
N ILE A 61 7.80 -2.74 0.75
CA ILE A 61 8.99 -2.41 1.55
C ILE A 61 10.09 -1.87 0.62
N GLN A 62 10.40 -2.59 -0.45
CA GLN A 62 11.46 -2.21 -1.39
C GLN A 62 11.15 -0.86 -2.06
N HIS A 63 9.91 -0.65 -2.49
CA HIS A 63 9.48 0.59 -3.12
C HIS A 63 9.62 1.78 -2.15
N ALA A 64 9.05 1.66 -0.95
CA ALA A 64 9.10 2.71 0.06
C ALA A 64 10.52 2.95 0.61
N THR A 65 11.40 1.96 0.58
CA THR A 65 12.81 2.11 0.99
C THR A 65 13.64 2.84 -0.07
N THR A 66 13.35 2.63 -1.35
CA THR A 66 14.18 3.17 -2.45
C THR A 66 13.70 4.50 -2.99
N GLN A 67 12.41 4.78 -2.94
CA GLN A 67 11.86 6.05 -3.43
C GLN A 67 12.02 7.15 -2.38
N VAL A 68 12.45 8.33 -2.85
CA VAL A 68 12.42 9.57 -2.07
C VAL A 68 11.23 10.37 -2.55
N VAL A 69 10.29 10.63 -1.64
CA VAL A 69 9.11 11.46 -1.91
C VAL A 69 8.94 12.49 -0.79
N GLU A 70 8.29 13.60 -1.08
CA GLU A 70 8.12 14.66 -0.08
C GLU A 70 6.85 14.45 0.77
N LEU A 71 5.85 13.78 0.20
CA LEU A 71 4.49 13.70 0.75
C LEU A 71 4.07 12.25 1.01
N VAL A 72 3.34 12.03 2.11
CA VAL A 72 2.74 10.72 2.42
C VAL A 72 1.62 10.38 1.43
N GLU A 73 0.96 11.40 0.87
CA GLU A 73 -0.02 11.30 -0.20
C GLU A 73 0.58 10.62 -1.44
N THR A 74 1.76 11.09 -1.86
CA THR A 74 2.48 10.52 -3.01
C THR A 74 2.88 9.08 -2.76
N MET A 75 3.41 8.78 -1.57
CA MET A 75 3.77 7.40 -1.20
C MET A 75 2.54 6.48 -1.19
N ALA A 76 1.44 6.92 -0.59
CA ALA A 76 0.20 6.14 -0.53
C ALA A 76 -0.35 5.87 -1.95
N GLU A 77 -0.35 6.85 -2.85
CA GLU A 77 -0.80 6.68 -4.23
C GLU A 77 0.08 5.70 -5.02
N GLN A 78 1.41 5.79 -4.84
CA GLN A 78 2.34 4.86 -5.46
C GLN A 78 2.13 3.42 -4.97
N VAL A 79 1.92 3.24 -3.66
CA VAL A 79 1.60 1.92 -3.09
C VAL A 79 0.25 1.39 -3.61
N ALA A 80 -0.79 2.23 -3.67
CA ALA A 80 -2.07 1.83 -4.24
C ALA A 80 -1.93 1.39 -5.71
N THR A 81 -1.13 2.12 -6.50
CA THR A 81 -0.82 1.76 -7.89
C THR A 81 -0.09 0.43 -7.99
N LEU A 82 0.91 0.20 -7.13
CA LEU A 82 1.68 -1.05 -7.07
C LEU A 82 0.78 -2.24 -6.77
N VAL A 83 -0.15 -2.10 -5.82
CA VAL A 83 -1.11 -3.13 -5.43
C VAL A 83 -2.10 -3.42 -6.57
N LEU A 84 -2.66 -2.37 -7.18
CA LEU A 84 -3.61 -2.50 -8.29
C LEU A 84 -2.97 -3.01 -9.60
N ALA A 85 -1.64 -3.14 -9.67
CA ALA A 85 -0.97 -3.81 -10.78
C ALA A 85 -1.36 -5.30 -10.91
N ASP A 86 -1.76 -5.97 -9.81
CA ASP A 86 -2.38 -7.29 -9.89
C ASP A 86 -3.85 -7.14 -10.30
N ALA A 87 -4.17 -7.56 -11.54
CA ALA A 87 -5.49 -7.46 -12.16
C ALA A 87 -6.64 -8.04 -11.31
N ARG A 88 -6.33 -9.00 -10.44
CA ARG A 88 -7.32 -9.69 -9.60
C ARG A 88 -7.77 -8.85 -8.41
N VAL A 89 -6.99 -7.83 -8.02
CA VAL A 89 -7.36 -6.87 -6.97
C VAL A 89 -8.32 -5.83 -7.55
N GLN A 90 -9.51 -5.72 -6.95
CA GLN A 90 -10.59 -4.85 -7.44
C GLN A 90 -10.52 -3.43 -6.87
N TRP A 91 -10.10 -3.31 -5.62
CA TRP A 91 -9.87 -2.05 -4.92
C TRP A 91 -8.83 -2.24 -3.82
N VAL A 92 -8.20 -1.13 -3.41
CA VAL A 92 -7.29 -1.09 -2.28
C VAL A 92 -7.58 0.13 -1.41
N ARG A 93 -7.66 -0.09 -0.10
CA ARG A 93 -7.55 0.96 0.92
C ARG A 93 -6.13 0.95 1.45
N VAL A 94 -5.46 2.09 1.42
CA VAL A 94 -4.12 2.29 1.99
C VAL A 94 -4.25 3.31 3.09
N THR A 95 -3.89 2.91 4.31
CA THR A 95 -3.64 3.85 5.41
C THR A 95 -2.12 3.93 5.59
N LEU A 96 -1.57 5.12 5.40
CA LEU A 96 -0.15 5.38 5.61
C LEU A 96 0.01 6.35 6.77
N THR A 97 0.57 5.86 7.86
CA THR A 97 0.90 6.65 9.05
C THR A 97 2.39 6.98 9.06
N LYS A 98 2.73 8.24 9.35
CA LYS A 98 4.07 8.73 9.68
C LYS A 98 4.10 9.07 11.18
N PRO A 99 4.49 8.13 12.06
CA PRO A 99 4.57 8.37 13.49
C PRO A 99 5.57 9.46 13.83
N GLY A 100 5.31 10.22 14.90
CA GLY A 100 6.24 11.24 15.39
C GLY A 100 6.34 12.52 14.57
N ALA A 101 5.65 12.63 13.43
CA ALA A 101 5.61 13.88 12.65
C ALA A 101 4.89 15.02 13.41
N VAL A 102 3.93 14.69 14.27
CA VAL A 102 3.34 15.61 15.26
C VAL A 102 3.52 14.99 16.63
N SER A 103 4.30 15.62 17.51
CA SER A 103 4.76 15.02 18.77
C SER A 103 3.64 14.71 19.77
N GLN A 104 2.48 15.38 19.66
CA GLN A 104 1.31 15.16 20.52
C GLN A 104 0.36 14.09 19.97
N ALA A 105 0.58 13.58 18.76
CA ALA A 105 -0.23 12.53 18.16
C ALA A 105 0.52 11.19 18.17
N SER A 106 -0.20 10.07 18.27
CA SER A 106 0.38 8.74 18.08
C SER A 106 0.92 8.56 16.65
N GLY A 107 0.32 9.24 15.68
CA GLY A 107 0.76 9.35 14.30
C GLY A 107 -0.19 10.21 13.49
N VAL A 108 0.30 10.71 12.37
CA VAL A 108 -0.50 11.44 11.36
C VAL A 108 -0.24 10.81 10.00
N GLY A 109 -1.16 10.99 9.06
CA GLY A 109 -1.06 10.32 7.78
C GLY A 109 -2.29 10.49 6.92
N VAL A 110 -2.40 9.65 5.90
CA VAL A 110 -3.54 9.64 4.98
C VAL A 110 -4.14 8.25 4.86
N GLU A 111 -5.46 8.23 4.63
CA GLU A 111 -6.19 7.05 4.19
C GLU A 111 -6.75 7.34 2.79
N ILE A 112 -6.45 6.47 1.83
CA ILE A 112 -6.99 6.54 0.47
C ILE A 112 -7.70 5.25 0.11
N LEU A 113 -8.77 5.36 -0.68
CA LEU A 113 -9.43 4.25 -1.36
C LEU A 113 -9.26 4.44 -2.87
N ARG A 114 -8.76 3.41 -3.55
CA ARG A 114 -8.63 3.38 -5.02
C ARG A 114 -9.29 2.13 -5.54
N HIS A 115 -10.11 2.31 -6.58
CA HIS A 115 -10.67 1.22 -7.35
C HIS A 115 -9.83 1.01 -8.60
N ARG A 116 -9.81 -0.21 -9.12
CA ARG A 116 -9.37 -0.41 -10.50
C ARG A 116 -10.27 0.41 -11.41
N THR A 117 -9.70 1.40 -12.09
CA THR A 117 -10.41 2.06 -13.19
C THR A 117 -10.58 1.01 -14.30
N PRO A 118 -11.81 0.72 -14.76
CA PRO A 118 -11.97 -0.13 -15.93
C PRO A 118 -11.20 0.49 -17.09
N SER A 119 -10.36 -0.30 -17.77
CA SER A 119 -9.70 0.16 -18.99
C SER A 119 -10.79 0.57 -19.97
N VAL A 120 -10.70 1.78 -20.51
CA VAL A 120 -11.57 2.27 -21.59
C VAL A 120 -11.24 1.48 -22.86
N SER A 121 -11.70 0.23 -22.97
CA SER A 121 -11.63 -0.55 -24.21
C SER A 121 -12.75 -1.60 -24.36
N GLU A 122 -13.81 -1.53 -23.56
CA GLU A 122 -15.00 -2.40 -23.71
C GLU A 122 -16.28 -1.56 -23.91
N ALA A 123 -16.16 -0.46 -24.64
CA ALA A 123 -17.29 0.29 -25.18
C ALA A 123 -17.04 0.53 -26.68
N SER A 124 -17.03 -0.55 -27.47
CA SER A 124 -17.15 -0.54 -28.93
C SER A 124 -17.73 -1.88 -29.38
#